data_AF-A0A820FB28-F1
#
_entry.id   AF-A0A820FB28-F1
#
_cell.length_a   1.000
_cell.length_b   1.000
_cell.length_c   1.000
_cell.angle_alpha   90.00
_cell.angle_beta   90.00
_cell.angle_gamma   90.00
#
_symmetry.space_group_name_H-M   'P 1'
#
loop_
_entity.id
_entity.type
_entity.pdbx_description
1 polymer ?
#
loop_
_entity_poly.entity_id
_entity_poly.type
_entity_poly.pdbx_seq_one_letter_code
_entity_poly.pdbx_strand_id
1 'polypeptide(L)'
;DANIFLLECAEGTTGQIRHFYGDQSDEILSHIRFAYISHMHADHLGGLYGLIQQRRRAFEKLGHKYEKLILLCPNKYVDVGRKQWNYFSNKYLFDDDVHIVFNRTLTNGLPTLTHIGGENTQEEIFLFDKFKSIGLHGVQTVLVEHIYDAHALVLRHIDGWSLAFSGDCKQSSDFIQAG
;
A
#
# COMPACT_ATOMS: atom_id res chain seq x y z
N ASP A 1 10.02 -15.85 5.34
CA ASP A 1 10.26 -14.40 5.20
C ASP A 1 9.07 -13.62 5.74
N ALA A 2 9.32 -12.58 6.52
CA ALA A 2 8.24 -11.76 7.07
C ALA A 2 7.62 -10.90 5.97
N ASN A 3 6.30 -10.82 5.91
CA ASN A 3 5.58 -9.87 5.07
C ASN A 3 5.25 -8.64 5.91
N ILE A 4 5.72 -7.47 5.46
CA ILE A 4 5.48 -6.19 6.17
C ILE A 4 4.50 -5.36 5.36
N PHE A 5 3.50 -4.82 6.06
CA PHE A 5 2.45 -3.96 5.52
C PHE A 5 2.57 -2.59 6.16
N LEU A 6 2.79 -1.55 5.35
CA LEU A 6 2.90 -0.18 5.86
C LEU A 6 1.57 0.54 5.68
N LEU A 7 0.98 1.04 6.78
CA LEU A 7 -0.27 1.79 6.78
C LEU A 7 0.06 3.25 7.10
N GLU A 8 -0.08 4.11 6.10
CA GLU A 8 0.44 5.48 6.02
C GLU A 8 1.96 5.60 5.95
N CYS A 9 2.42 6.70 5.35
CA CYS A 9 3.83 7.02 5.20
C CYS A 9 4.06 8.52 5.32
N ALA A 10 3.97 9.03 6.55
CA ALA A 10 4.31 10.40 6.92
C ALA A 10 5.78 10.74 6.60
N GLU A 11 6.09 12.04 6.57
CA GLU A 11 7.48 12.50 6.50
C GLU A 11 8.30 11.90 7.67
N GLY A 12 9.55 11.51 7.40
CA GLY A 12 10.44 10.93 8.41
C GLY A 12 10.24 9.43 8.67
N THR A 13 9.22 8.78 8.10
CA THR A 13 8.96 7.33 8.30
C THR A 13 10.20 6.46 8.09
N THR A 14 10.94 6.66 7.00
CA THR A 14 12.18 5.90 6.72
C THR A 14 13.31 6.23 7.69
N GLY A 15 13.40 7.48 8.15
CA GLY A 15 14.33 7.89 9.19
C GLY A 15 14.04 7.17 10.52
N GLN A 16 12.77 7.08 10.89
CA GLN A 16 12.32 6.36 12.09
C GLN A 16 12.59 4.85 12.00
N ILE A 17 12.34 4.22 10.84
CA ILE A 17 12.70 2.81 10.61
C ILE A 17 14.20 2.59 10.83
N ARG A 18 15.05 3.48 10.29
CA ARG A 18 16.51 3.38 10.48
C ARG A 18 16.94 3.59 11.91
N HIS A 19 16.36 4.58 12.57
CA HIS A 19 16.69 4.89 13.95
C HIS A 19 16.32 3.73 14.88
N PHE A 20 15.15 3.11 14.68
CA PHE A 20 14.65 2.05 15.52
C PHE A 20 15.29 0.69 15.23
N TYR A 21 15.43 0.31 13.96
CA TYR A 21 15.92 -1.03 13.56
C TYR A 21 17.42 -1.09 13.26
N GLY A 22 18.12 0.05 13.18
CA GLY A 22 19.56 0.11 12.93
C GLY A 22 19.97 -0.68 11.68
N ASP A 23 20.89 -1.63 11.87
CA ASP A 23 21.44 -2.47 10.80
C ASP A 23 20.40 -3.37 10.11
N GLN A 24 19.28 -3.67 10.77
CA GLN A 24 18.18 -4.47 10.21
C GLN A 24 17.26 -3.64 9.31
N SER A 25 17.44 -2.32 9.24
CA SER A 25 16.53 -1.44 8.49
C SER A 25 16.44 -1.76 7.00
N ASP A 26 17.52 -2.20 6.36
CA ASP A 26 17.48 -2.60 4.94
C ASP A 26 16.65 -3.87 4.73
N GLU A 27 16.72 -4.84 5.66
CA GLU A 27 15.88 -6.05 5.64
C GLU A 27 14.39 -5.71 5.87
N ILE A 28 14.11 -4.83 6.84
CA ILE A 28 12.74 -4.34 7.08
C ILE A 28 12.18 -3.65 5.82
N LEU A 29 12.95 -2.73 5.22
CA LEU A 29 12.52 -2.02 4.02
C LEU A 29 12.28 -2.97 2.84
N SER A 30 13.12 -3.99 2.65
CA SER A 30 12.96 -4.96 1.56
C SER A 30 11.76 -5.89 1.74
N HIS A 31 11.32 -6.10 2.98
CA HIS A 31 10.15 -6.90 3.32
C HIS A 31 8.81 -6.15 3.28
N ILE A 32 8.81 -4.82 3.04
CA ILE A 32 7.58 -4.06 2.81
C ILE A 32 6.97 -4.49 1.47
N ARG A 33 5.80 -5.15 1.54
CA ARG A 33 5.08 -5.72 0.39
C ARG A 33 4.10 -4.73 -0.23
N PHE A 34 3.42 -3.96 0.62
CA PHE A 34 2.59 -2.84 0.17
C PHE A 34 2.65 -1.66 1.15
N ALA A 35 2.35 -0.48 0.63
CA ALA A 35 2.04 0.71 1.41
C ALA A 35 0.60 1.14 1.10
N TYR A 36 -0.16 1.44 2.15
CA TYR A 36 -1.53 1.93 2.06
C TYR A 36 -1.61 3.39 2.49
N ILE A 37 -2.31 4.20 1.71
CA ILE A 37 -2.56 5.62 1.97
C ILE A 37 -4.07 5.82 1.99
N SER A 38 -4.62 6.22 3.14
CA SER A 38 -6.07 6.39 3.30
C SER A 38 -6.60 7.58 2.50
N HIS A 39 -5.87 8.70 2.51
CA HIS A 39 -6.31 9.97 1.91
C HIS A 39 -5.13 10.93 1.60
N MET A 40 -5.43 12.09 1.02
CA MET A 40 -4.45 13.03 0.46
C MET A 40 -3.97 14.14 1.42
N HIS A 41 -4.01 13.93 2.74
CA HIS A 41 -3.34 14.86 3.66
C HIS A 41 -1.83 14.60 3.71
N ALA A 42 -1.04 15.67 3.83
CA ALA A 42 0.41 15.60 3.66
C ALA A 42 1.11 14.77 4.75
N ASP A 43 0.57 14.78 5.96
CA ASP A 43 1.01 14.00 7.12
C ASP A 43 0.83 12.48 6.93
N HIS A 44 0.10 12.04 5.90
CA HIS A 44 -0.13 10.63 5.59
C HIS A 44 0.75 10.09 4.44
N LEU A 45 1.24 10.96 3.55
CA LEU A 45 1.91 10.55 2.31
C LEU A 45 3.27 11.21 2.06
N GLY A 46 3.68 12.16 2.90
CA GLY A 46 4.89 12.97 2.71
C GLY A 46 6.21 12.19 2.66
N GLY A 47 6.24 10.96 3.21
CA GLY A 47 7.42 10.11 3.24
C GLY A 47 7.57 9.14 2.07
N LEU A 48 6.56 9.02 1.18
CA LEU A 48 6.53 7.96 0.16
C LEU A 48 7.72 8.00 -0.81
N TYR A 49 8.14 9.19 -1.23
CA TYR A 49 9.33 9.34 -2.06
C TYR A 49 10.58 8.76 -1.38
N GLY A 50 10.77 9.06 -0.10
CA GLY A 50 11.85 8.52 0.71
C GLY A 50 11.74 7.01 0.88
N LEU A 51 10.54 6.49 1.14
CA LEU A 51 10.27 5.06 1.29
C LEU A 51 10.70 4.28 0.05
N ILE A 52 10.20 4.68 -1.13
CA ILE A 52 10.44 3.95 -2.38
C ILE A 52 11.93 3.95 -2.73
N GLN A 53 12.61 5.10 -2.59
CA GLN A 53 14.05 5.17 -2.81
C GLN A 53 14.87 4.31 -1.85
N GLN A 54 14.59 4.40 -0.54
CA GLN A 54 15.37 3.64 0.43
C GLN A 54 15.07 2.14 0.33
N ARG A 55 13.85 1.76 -0.07
CA ARG A 55 13.52 0.37 -0.41
C ARG A 55 14.30 -0.10 -1.63
N ARG A 56 14.35 0.65 -2.73
CA ARG A 56 15.18 0.32 -3.90
C ARG A 56 16.66 0.12 -3.53
N ARG A 57 17.22 1.05 -2.75
CA ARG A 57 18.58 0.96 -2.22
C ARG A 57 18.79 -0.32 -1.38
N ALA A 58 17.82 -0.66 -0.54
CA ALA A 58 17.91 -1.84 0.32
C ALA A 58 17.95 -3.14 -0.50
N PHE A 59 17.10 -3.27 -1.52
CA PHE A 59 17.15 -4.41 -2.46
C PHE A 59 18.52 -4.53 -3.16
N GLU A 60 19.05 -3.41 -3.66
CA GLU A 60 20.37 -3.39 -4.32
C GLU A 60 21.49 -3.79 -3.36
N LYS A 61 21.50 -3.24 -2.14
CA LYS A 61 22.51 -3.54 -1.12
C LYS A 61 22.47 -5.01 -0.67
N LEU A 62 21.28 -5.58 -0.55
CA LEU A 62 21.09 -6.98 -0.18
C LEU A 62 21.29 -7.96 -1.35
N GLY A 63 21.51 -7.46 -2.57
CA GLY A 63 21.67 -8.30 -3.77
C GLY A 63 20.37 -9.00 -4.19
N HIS A 64 19.21 -8.49 -3.77
CA HIS A 64 17.91 -9.06 -4.12
C HIS A 64 17.40 -8.50 -5.44
N LYS A 65 16.70 -9.33 -6.23
CA LYS A 65 15.95 -8.84 -7.40
C LYS A 65 14.85 -7.91 -6.91
N TYR A 66 14.83 -6.69 -7.45
CA TYR A 66 13.81 -5.71 -7.07
C TYR A 66 12.40 -6.19 -7.41
N GLU A 67 11.51 -6.06 -6.44
CA GLU A 67 10.09 -6.32 -6.55
C GLU A 67 9.34 -5.00 -6.32
N LYS A 68 8.45 -4.60 -7.24
CA LYS A 68 7.69 -3.34 -7.10
C LYS A 68 6.88 -3.32 -5.82
N LEU A 69 6.85 -2.17 -5.16
CA LEU A 69 5.96 -1.91 -4.03
C LEU A 69 4.52 -1.79 -4.56
N ILE A 70 3.57 -2.53 -3.99
CA ILE A 70 2.15 -2.29 -4.26
C ILE A 70 1.76 -1.04 -3.47
N LEU A 71 1.32 0.00 -4.16
CA LEU A 71 0.88 1.24 -3.54
C LEU A 71 -0.64 1.33 -3.65
N LEU A 72 -1.31 1.13 -2.52
CA LEU A 72 -2.75 1.32 -2.37
C LEU A 72 -2.98 2.79 -2.02
N CYS A 73 -3.59 3.57 -2.92
CA CYS A 73 -3.72 5.02 -2.71
C CYS A 73 -4.98 5.64 -3.35
N PRO A 74 -5.35 6.87 -2.96
CA PRO A 74 -6.38 7.65 -3.63
C PRO A 74 -6.03 7.92 -5.10
N ASN A 75 -7.04 8.12 -5.97
CA ASN A 75 -6.84 8.31 -7.40
C ASN A 75 -5.95 9.51 -7.71
N LYS A 76 -6.12 10.60 -6.95
CA LYS A 76 -5.36 11.84 -7.12
C LYS A 76 -3.88 11.71 -6.77
N TYR A 77 -3.46 10.63 -6.10
CA TYR A 77 -2.07 10.45 -5.73
C TYR A 77 -1.17 10.28 -6.94
N VAL A 78 -1.62 9.65 -8.03
CA VAL A 78 -0.78 9.38 -9.21
C VAL A 78 -0.15 10.65 -9.77
N ASP A 79 -0.94 11.72 -9.91
CA ASP A 79 -0.45 12.99 -10.44
C ASP A 79 0.53 13.66 -9.48
N VAL A 80 0.25 13.59 -8.17
CA VAL A 80 1.11 14.18 -7.13
C VAL A 80 2.42 13.40 -7.01
N GLY A 81 2.35 12.08 -6.91
CA GLY A 81 3.49 11.16 -6.80
C GLY A 81 4.41 11.28 -8.01
N ARG A 82 3.87 11.26 -9.23
CA ARG A 82 4.69 11.45 -10.45
C ARG A 82 5.35 12.83 -10.51
N LYS A 83 4.65 13.90 -10.11
CA LYS A 83 5.24 15.26 -10.06
C LYS A 83 6.35 15.36 -9.01
N GLN A 84 6.11 14.84 -7.80
CA GLN A 84 7.13 14.77 -6.75
C GLN A 84 8.35 13.98 -7.25
N TRP A 85 8.11 12.82 -7.86
CA TRP A 85 9.18 11.98 -8.38
C TRP A 85 9.99 12.68 -9.46
N ASN A 86 9.35 13.31 -10.45
CA ASN A 86 10.03 14.07 -11.49
C ASN A 86 10.82 15.25 -10.95
N TYR A 87 10.38 15.84 -9.84
CA TYR A 87 11.09 16.95 -9.20
C TYR A 87 12.34 16.48 -8.46
N PHE A 88 12.27 15.35 -7.76
CA PHE A 88 13.36 14.89 -6.89
C PHE A 88 14.27 13.81 -7.52
N SER A 89 13.79 13.04 -8.49
CA SER A 89 14.54 11.93 -9.12
C SER A 89 15.09 12.33 -10.49
N ASN A 90 16.40 12.16 -10.67
CA ASN A 90 17.08 12.31 -11.96
C ASN A 90 17.41 10.97 -12.64
N LYS A 91 16.99 9.81 -12.07
CA LYS A 91 17.58 8.50 -12.43
C LYS A 91 16.59 7.36 -12.70
N TYR A 92 15.46 7.31 -12.01
CA TYR A 92 14.47 6.22 -12.13
C TYR A 92 13.08 6.77 -12.40
N LEU A 93 12.24 6.04 -13.14
CA LEU A 93 10.83 6.37 -13.34
C LEU A 93 10.02 5.83 -12.17
N PHE A 94 9.08 6.63 -11.67
CA PHE A 94 8.19 6.26 -10.55
C PHE A 94 7.53 4.88 -10.79
N ASP A 95 7.03 4.68 -12.01
CA ASP A 95 6.31 3.47 -12.41
C ASP A 95 7.20 2.22 -12.47
N ASP A 96 8.54 2.34 -12.41
CA ASP A 96 9.46 1.20 -12.32
C ASP A 96 9.53 0.61 -10.90
N ASP A 97 9.22 1.43 -9.89
CA ASP A 97 9.36 1.06 -8.49
C ASP A 97 8.01 0.72 -7.82
N VAL A 98 6.90 1.22 -8.36
CA VAL A 98 5.56 1.00 -7.79
C VAL A 98 4.58 0.33 -8.75
N HIS A 99 3.70 -0.49 -8.21
CA HIS A 99 2.47 -0.94 -8.85
C HIS A 99 1.29 -0.26 -8.14
N ILE A 100 0.61 0.64 -8.84
CA ILE A 100 -0.43 1.49 -8.24
C ILE A 100 -1.77 0.76 -8.30
N VAL A 101 -2.45 0.71 -7.16
CA VAL A 101 -3.81 0.20 -7.04
C VAL A 101 -4.64 1.28 -6.37
N PHE A 102 -5.71 1.69 -7.02
CA PHE A 102 -6.58 2.70 -6.45
C PHE A 102 -7.40 2.14 -5.30
N ASN A 103 -7.55 2.90 -4.22
CA ASN A 103 -8.40 2.51 -3.09
C ASN A 103 -9.81 2.15 -3.57
N ARG A 104 -10.35 2.86 -4.56
CA ARG A 104 -11.66 2.59 -5.17
C ARG A 104 -11.79 1.23 -5.86
N THR A 105 -10.68 0.63 -6.29
CA THR A 105 -10.68 -0.71 -6.89
C THR A 105 -11.00 -1.79 -5.85
N LEU A 106 -10.76 -1.52 -4.57
CA LEU A 106 -10.87 -2.48 -3.48
C LEU A 106 -12.12 -2.27 -2.60
N THR A 107 -13.05 -1.38 -2.99
CA THR A 107 -14.24 -1.07 -2.17
C THR A 107 -15.19 -2.25 -2.03
N ASN A 108 -15.25 -3.10 -3.06
CA ASN A 108 -15.99 -4.36 -3.05
C ASN A 108 -15.17 -5.53 -2.45
N GLY A 109 -14.01 -5.24 -1.84
CA GLY A 109 -13.04 -6.24 -1.40
C GLY A 109 -12.13 -6.70 -2.51
N LEU A 110 -11.23 -7.64 -2.19
CA LEU A 110 -10.48 -8.35 -3.22
C LEU A 110 -11.47 -9.08 -4.12
N PRO A 111 -11.27 -9.02 -5.46
CA PRO A 111 -12.06 -9.80 -6.38
C PRO A 111 -12.03 -11.26 -5.94
N THR A 112 -13.19 -11.81 -5.56
CA THR A 112 -13.32 -13.25 -5.40
C THR A 112 -13.24 -13.84 -6.80
N LEU A 113 -12.23 -14.67 -7.08
CA LEU A 113 -12.06 -15.35 -8.38
C LEU A 113 -13.26 -16.24 -8.80
N THR A 114 -14.32 -16.29 -8.00
CA THR A 114 -15.54 -17.07 -8.20
C THR A 114 -16.70 -16.23 -8.72
N HIS A 115 -16.49 -15.15 -9.47
CA HIS A 115 -17.60 -14.36 -10.03
C HIS A 115 -18.63 -15.29 -10.67
N ILE A 116 -19.81 -15.38 -10.05
CA ILE A 116 -21.00 -15.95 -10.66
C ILE A 116 -21.40 -14.94 -11.74
N GLY A 117 -20.95 -15.17 -12.98
CA GLY A 117 -21.48 -14.51 -14.18
C GLY A 117 -20.57 -13.54 -14.94
N GLY A 118 -19.27 -13.41 -14.63
CA GLY A 118 -18.35 -12.57 -15.40
C GLY A 118 -16.90 -13.05 -15.35
N GLU A 119 -16.12 -12.80 -16.41
CA GLU A 119 -14.68 -13.06 -16.43
C GLU A 119 -13.93 -12.01 -15.62
N ASN A 120 -13.01 -12.44 -14.75
CA ASN A 120 -12.10 -11.53 -14.05
C ASN A 120 -11.15 -10.85 -15.04
N THR A 121 -10.88 -9.56 -14.84
CA THR A 121 -9.82 -8.86 -15.56
C THR A 121 -8.44 -9.38 -15.16
N GLN A 122 -7.44 -9.15 -16.02
CA GLN A 122 -6.06 -9.56 -15.75
C GLN A 122 -5.48 -8.89 -14.50
N GLU A 123 -5.90 -7.66 -14.20
CA GLU A 123 -5.50 -6.93 -12.99
C GLU A 123 -6.09 -7.58 -11.74
N GLU A 124 -7.36 -7.96 -11.77
CA GLU A 124 -8.02 -8.63 -10.64
C GLU A 124 -7.37 -9.99 -10.31
N ILE A 125 -7.04 -10.77 -11.34
CA ILE A 125 -6.29 -12.03 -11.19
C ILE A 125 -4.90 -11.77 -10.57
N PHE A 126 -4.18 -10.79 -11.12
CA PHE A 126 -2.85 -10.42 -10.61
C PHE A 126 -2.90 -10.01 -9.14
N LEU A 127 -3.82 -9.12 -8.75
CA LEU A 127 -3.95 -8.66 -7.38
C LEU A 127 -4.35 -9.79 -6.44
N PHE A 128 -5.30 -10.64 -6.83
CA PHE A 128 -5.70 -11.79 -6.02
C PHE A 128 -4.50 -12.70 -5.71
N ASP A 129 -3.76 -13.11 -6.74
CA ASP A 129 -2.59 -13.98 -6.57
C ASP A 129 -1.50 -13.31 -5.72
N LYS A 130 -1.29 -12.01 -5.95
CA LYS A 130 -0.28 -11.23 -5.25
C LYS A 130 -0.57 -11.04 -3.76
N PHE A 131 -1.82 -10.73 -3.41
CA PHE A 131 -2.22 -10.60 -2.00
C PHE A 131 -2.22 -11.96 -1.31
N LYS A 132 -2.70 -13.00 -2.00
CA LYS A 132 -2.67 -14.37 -1.48
C LYS A 132 -1.24 -14.85 -1.21
N SER A 133 -0.27 -14.50 -2.07
CA SER A 133 1.13 -14.88 -1.88
C SER A 133 1.78 -14.23 -0.65
N ILE A 134 1.23 -13.12 -0.16
CA ILE A 134 1.69 -12.44 1.06
C ILE A 134 0.81 -12.73 2.29
N GLY A 135 -0.05 -13.74 2.20
CA GLY A 135 -0.89 -14.23 3.31
C GLY A 135 -2.24 -13.52 3.45
N LEU A 136 -2.63 -12.66 2.50
CA LEU A 136 -3.89 -11.93 2.55
C LEU A 136 -4.92 -12.54 1.61
N HIS A 137 -6.03 -13.02 2.17
CA HIS A 137 -7.16 -13.51 1.38
C HIS A 137 -8.31 -12.49 1.31
N GLY A 138 -8.21 -11.38 2.05
CA GLY A 138 -9.13 -10.26 1.97
C GLY A 138 -8.40 -8.94 2.15
N VAL A 139 -8.57 -8.04 1.19
CA VAL A 139 -8.14 -6.64 1.25
C VAL A 139 -9.31 -5.82 0.76
N GLN A 140 -9.93 -5.07 1.66
CA GLN A 140 -11.10 -4.27 1.37
C GLN A 140 -10.85 -2.85 1.83
N THR A 141 -11.18 -1.89 1.00
CA THR A 141 -11.24 -0.49 1.40
C THR A 141 -12.69 -0.09 1.65
N VAL A 142 -12.91 0.88 2.52
CA VAL A 142 -14.26 1.39 2.80
C VAL A 142 -14.22 2.89 2.66
N LEU A 143 -15.07 3.47 1.82
CA LEU A 143 -15.16 4.93 1.72
C LEU A 143 -15.65 5.50 3.06
N VAL A 144 -14.98 6.52 3.58
CA VAL A 144 -15.30 7.13 4.88
C VAL A 144 -15.46 8.64 4.79
N GLU A 145 -16.21 9.22 5.72
CA GLU A 145 -16.40 10.67 5.80
C GLU A 145 -15.18 11.34 6.44
N HIS A 146 -14.42 12.08 5.63
CA HIS A 146 -13.32 12.96 6.07
C HIS A 146 -13.00 14.03 5.00
N ILE A 147 -12.27 13.63 3.95
CA ILE A 147 -12.06 14.42 2.73
C ILE A 147 -12.43 13.60 1.49
N TYR A 148 -12.46 14.25 0.32
CA TYR A 148 -12.68 13.54 -0.93
C TYR A 148 -11.68 12.38 -1.09
N ASP A 149 -12.20 11.20 -1.41
CA ASP A 149 -11.42 9.98 -1.66
C ASP A 149 -10.73 9.36 -0.42
N ALA A 150 -11.21 9.66 0.78
CA ALA A 150 -10.74 9.03 2.02
C ALA A 150 -11.33 7.63 2.21
N HIS A 151 -10.47 6.66 2.54
CA HIS A 151 -10.88 5.28 2.77
C HIS A 151 -10.28 4.74 4.08
N ALA A 152 -11.00 3.83 4.72
CA ALA A 152 -10.46 2.87 5.70
C ALA A 152 -10.02 1.58 4.99
N LEU A 153 -9.30 0.71 5.70
CA LEU A 153 -8.78 -0.56 5.22
C LEU A 153 -9.16 -1.70 6.17
N VAL A 154 -9.64 -2.82 5.62
CA VAL A 154 -9.82 -4.09 6.32
C VAL A 154 -8.99 -5.18 5.63
N LEU A 155 -8.10 -5.79 6.38
CA LEU A 155 -7.26 -6.92 5.96
C LEU A 155 -7.72 -8.21 6.64
N ARG A 156 -7.69 -9.31 5.90
CA ARG A 156 -7.97 -10.66 6.40
C ARG A 156 -6.84 -11.59 6.01
N HIS A 157 -6.22 -12.18 7.02
CA HIS A 157 -5.06 -13.04 6.86
C HIS A 157 -5.46 -14.52 6.83
N ILE A 158 -4.72 -15.33 6.08
CA ILE A 158 -4.96 -16.78 5.94
C ILE A 158 -4.88 -17.54 7.27
N ASP A 159 -4.16 -16.99 8.25
CA ASP A 159 -4.05 -17.55 9.61
C ASP A 159 -5.25 -17.21 10.51
N GLY A 160 -6.29 -16.56 9.97
CA GLY A 160 -7.55 -16.30 10.65
C GLY A 160 -7.63 -14.98 11.42
N TRP A 161 -6.55 -14.18 11.47
CA TRP A 161 -6.61 -12.83 12.04
C TRP A 161 -7.10 -11.80 11.01
N SER A 162 -7.65 -10.70 11.51
CA SER A 162 -8.06 -9.55 10.70
C SER A 162 -7.55 -8.25 11.32
N LEU A 163 -7.37 -7.22 10.49
CA LEU A 163 -6.94 -5.88 10.90
C LEU A 163 -7.85 -4.84 10.26
N ALA A 164 -8.37 -3.93 11.06
CA ALA A 164 -9.16 -2.77 10.62
C ALA A 164 -8.37 -1.49 10.92
N PHE A 165 -8.18 -0.65 9.90
CA PHE A 165 -7.45 0.62 9.99
C PHE A 165 -8.31 1.74 9.41
N SER A 166 -8.68 2.71 10.24
CA SER A 166 -9.64 3.76 9.87
C SER A 166 -9.09 4.82 8.93
N GLY A 167 -7.78 5.09 9.00
CA GLY A 167 -7.24 6.39 8.63
C GLY A 167 -7.90 7.50 9.46
N ASP A 168 -7.99 8.69 8.88
CA ASP A 168 -8.82 9.77 9.44
C ASP A 168 -10.27 9.58 8.99
N CYS A 169 -11.19 9.38 9.93
CA CYS A 169 -12.61 9.26 9.63
C CYS A 169 -13.51 9.73 10.76
N LYS A 170 -14.74 10.16 10.43
CA LYS A 170 -15.85 10.23 11.40
C LYS A 170 -16.40 8.83 11.71
N GLN A 171 -17.41 8.76 12.57
CA GLN A 171 -18.12 7.49 12.79
C GLN A 171 -18.68 6.96 11.45
N SER A 172 -18.46 5.68 11.17
CA SER A 172 -18.86 5.05 9.91
C SER A 172 -19.51 3.69 10.16
N SER A 173 -20.81 3.59 9.85
CA SER A 173 -21.55 2.33 9.91
C SER A 173 -21.02 1.31 8.90
N ASP A 174 -20.61 1.77 7.72
CA ASP A 174 -20.05 0.92 6.68
C ASP A 174 -18.72 0.29 7.12
N PHE A 175 -17.88 1.07 7.82
CA PHE A 175 -16.62 0.55 8.36
C PHE A 175 -16.86 -0.45 9.50
N ILE A 176 -17.80 -0.15 10.41
CA ILE A 176 -18.23 -1.08 11.46
C ILE A 176 -18.72 -2.41 10.87
N GLN A 177 -19.48 -2.35 9.76
CA GLN A 177 -19.98 -3.56 9.10
C GLN A 177 -18.85 -4.33 8.40
N ALA A 178 -17.86 -3.63 7.85
CA ALA A 178 -16.79 -4.23 7.07
C ALA A 178 -15.78 -5.01 7.90
N GLY A 179 -15.57 -4.70 9.18
CA GLY A 179 -14.63 -5.44 10.04
C GLY A 179 -14.29 -4.75 11.34
#